data_AF-V5IHU9-F1
#
_entry.id   AF-V5IHU9-F1
#
_cell.length_a   1.000
_cell.length_b   1.000
_cell.length_c   1.000
_cell.angle_alpha   90.00
_cell.angle_beta   90.00
_cell.angle_gamma   90.00
#
_symmetry.space_group_name_H-M   'P 1'
#
loop_
_entity.id
_entity.type
_entity.pdbx_description
1 polymer ?
#
loop_
_entity_poly.entity_id
_entity_poly.type
_entity_poly.pdbx_seq_one_letter_code
_entity_poly.pdbx_strand_id
1 'polypeptide(L)'
;IVNVIFNENPDKLFLMPCTWNFRRDNCEFHESCKGEVPGLLHANQRLFIKDDEPALRAAQLAMREYQLGTSLERNFIVPFEERLTMIGNKTLCTRRFHEYMKDWKALAHQLDKERGLSPDLTR
;
A
#
# COMPACT_ATOMS: atom_id res chain seq x y z
N ILE A 1 2.55 -8.58 24.72
CA ILE A 1 2.62 -10.05 24.96
C ILE A 1 3.71 -10.70 24.12
N VAL A 2 3.66 -10.65 22.79
CA VAL A 2 4.72 -11.25 21.92
C VAL A 2 6.12 -10.74 22.29
N ASN A 3 6.32 -9.42 22.38
CA ASN A 3 7.63 -8.84 22.75
C ASN A 3 8.12 -9.27 24.14
N VAL A 4 7.24 -9.66 25.06
CA VAL A 4 7.62 -10.14 26.40
C VAL A 4 8.09 -11.59 26.33
N ILE A 5 7.38 -12.43 25.57
CA ILE A 5 7.68 -13.85 25.38
C ILE A 5 9.01 -14.03 24.63
N PHE A 6 9.26 -13.20 23.61
CA PHE A 6 10.46 -13.29 22.79
C PHE A 6 11.61 -12.40 23.25
N ASN A 7 11.49 -11.73 24.41
CA ASN A 7 12.54 -10.83 24.92
C ASN A 7 13.89 -11.54 25.09
N GLU A 8 13.87 -12.76 25.63
CA GLU A 8 15.08 -13.57 25.85
C GLU A 8 15.40 -14.50 24.66
N ASN A 9 14.54 -14.54 23.63
CA ASN A 9 14.71 -15.41 22.46
C ASN A 9 14.40 -14.64 21.16
N PRO A 10 15.12 -13.54 20.86
CA PRO A 10 14.83 -12.72 19.70
C PRO A 10 15.06 -13.47 18.37
N ASP A 11 15.92 -14.48 18.39
CA ASP A 11 16.20 -15.39 17.27
C ASP A 11 15.00 -16.25 16.87
N LYS A 12 14.06 -16.48 17.79
CA LYS A 12 12.82 -17.23 17.54
C LYS A 12 11.70 -16.38 16.96
N LEU A 13 11.94 -15.09 16.74
CA LEU A 13 11.01 -14.17 16.12
C LEU A 13 11.32 -14.03 14.64
N PHE A 14 10.40 -14.47 13.78
CA PHE A 14 10.47 -14.15 12.36
C PHE A 14 10.04 -12.70 12.12
N LEU A 15 11.00 -11.86 11.72
CA LEU A 15 10.73 -10.47 11.37
C LEU A 15 10.31 -10.39 9.90
N MET A 16 9.07 -10.00 9.66
CA MET A 16 8.59 -9.73 8.31
C MET A 16 9.23 -8.46 7.75
N PRO A 17 9.62 -8.44 6.46
CA PRO A 17 10.10 -7.24 5.79
C PRO A 17 8.99 -6.20 5.70
N CYS A 18 9.35 -4.93 5.50
CA CYS A 18 8.38 -3.84 5.40
C CYS A 18 7.33 -4.06 4.31
N THR A 19 7.68 -4.75 3.21
CA THR A 19 6.72 -5.16 2.19
C THR A 19 5.46 -5.80 2.78
N TRP A 20 5.57 -6.59 3.87
CA TRP A 20 4.44 -7.28 4.49
C TRP A 20 3.94 -6.66 5.80
N ASN A 21 4.60 -5.61 6.29
CA ASN A 21 4.30 -5.01 7.61
C ASN A 21 4.27 -3.48 7.58
N PHE A 22 3.88 -2.87 6.45
CA PHE A 22 3.79 -1.42 6.34
C PHE A 22 2.57 -0.88 7.10
N ARG A 23 2.79 0.11 7.97
CA ARG A 23 1.81 0.79 8.83
C ARG A 23 1.88 2.30 8.60
N ARG A 24 0.89 3.03 9.11
CA ARG A 24 0.88 4.51 9.08
C ARG A 24 2.19 5.11 9.61
N ASP A 25 2.74 4.58 10.70
CA ASP A 25 3.96 5.08 11.32
C ASP A 25 5.18 4.98 10.38
N ASN A 26 5.20 4.04 9.44
CA ASN A 26 6.31 3.91 8.48
C ASN A 26 6.38 5.08 7.49
N CYS A 27 5.30 5.87 7.35
CA CYS A 27 5.37 7.11 6.59
C CYS A 27 6.29 8.16 7.24
N GLU A 28 6.37 8.14 8.58
CA GLU A 28 7.18 9.02 9.41
C GLU A 28 8.59 8.42 9.60
N PHE A 29 8.67 7.14 9.96
CA PHE A 29 9.92 6.40 10.20
C PHE A 29 10.44 5.70 8.95
N HIS A 30 10.54 6.43 7.84
CA HIS A 30 10.85 5.88 6.52
C HIS A 30 12.14 5.06 6.44
N GLU A 31 13.16 5.36 7.25
CA GLU A 31 14.41 4.60 7.23
C GLU A 31 14.21 3.11 7.51
N SER A 32 13.19 2.76 8.31
CA SER A 32 12.84 1.37 8.60
C SER A 32 12.40 0.57 7.36
N CYS A 33 11.90 1.24 6.32
CA CYS A 33 11.36 0.62 5.11
C CYS A 33 12.01 1.16 3.83
N LYS A 34 13.21 1.73 3.93
CA LYS A 34 13.87 2.35 2.79
C LYS A 34 14.21 1.32 1.72
N GLY A 35 13.76 1.56 0.49
CA GLY A 35 13.99 0.66 -0.64
C GLY A 35 13.02 -0.52 -0.70
N GLU A 36 12.04 -0.59 0.20
CA GLU A 36 10.98 -1.58 0.16
C GLU A 36 9.66 -0.96 -0.29
N VAL A 37 8.97 -1.65 -1.21
CA VAL A 37 7.64 -1.26 -1.67
C VAL A 37 6.60 -2.04 -0.85
N PRO A 38 5.58 -1.37 -0.27
CA PRO A 38 4.55 -2.05 0.49
C PRO A 38 3.70 -2.97 -0.40
N GLY A 39 3.59 -4.25 -0.02
CA GLY A 39 2.63 -5.20 -0.59
C GLY A 39 1.38 -5.37 0.29
N LEU A 40 1.51 -5.09 1.59
CA LEU A 40 0.40 -5.08 2.55
C LEU A 40 0.42 -3.79 3.39
N LEU A 41 -0.68 -3.03 3.29
CA LEU A 41 -0.92 -1.85 4.13
C LEU A 41 -1.82 -2.24 5.32
N HIS A 42 -1.26 -2.18 6.52
CA HIS A 42 -2.02 -2.40 7.75
C HIS A 42 -2.87 -1.17 8.07
N ALA A 43 -4.16 -1.40 8.31
CA ALA A 43 -5.08 -0.35 8.69
C ALA A 43 -4.69 0.27 10.04
N ASN A 44 -5.02 1.56 10.21
CA ASN A 44 -4.88 2.28 11.47
C ASN A 44 -6.28 2.40 12.12
N GLN A 45 -6.39 2.15 13.42
CA GLN A 45 -7.66 2.34 14.14
C GLN A 45 -8.19 3.78 13.98
N ARG A 46 -7.30 4.78 13.90
CA ARG A 46 -7.69 6.18 13.69
C ARG A 46 -8.43 6.39 12.37
N LEU A 47 -8.18 5.58 11.35
CA LEU A 47 -8.88 5.64 10.06
C LEU A 47 -10.41 5.51 10.20
N PHE A 48 -10.87 4.80 11.24
CA PHE A 48 -12.30 4.58 11.50
C PHE A 48 -12.92 5.63 12.44
N ILE A 49 -12.09 6.46 13.08
CA ILE A 49 -12.50 7.40 14.13
C ILE A 49 -12.29 8.85 13.70
N LYS A 50 -11.27 9.13 12.88
CA LYS A 50 -10.84 10.45 12.44
C LYS A 50 -10.52 10.44 10.94
N ASP A 51 -10.76 11.57 10.29
CA ASP A 51 -10.44 11.79 8.87
C ASP A 51 -9.05 12.43 8.68
N ASP A 52 -8.11 12.15 9.59
CA ASP A 52 -6.76 12.75 9.63
C ASP A 52 -5.71 11.97 8.80
N GLU A 53 -6.10 10.84 8.20
CA GLU A 53 -5.20 9.97 7.41
C GLU A 53 -5.69 9.80 5.96
N PRO A 54 -5.78 10.89 5.16
CA PRO A 54 -6.46 10.88 3.86
C PRO A 54 -5.84 9.93 2.84
N ALA A 55 -4.52 9.72 2.87
CA ALA A 55 -3.83 8.80 1.95
C ALA A 55 -4.19 7.32 2.22
N LEU A 56 -4.23 6.92 3.50
CA LEU A 56 -4.64 5.56 3.88
C LEU A 56 -6.13 5.35 3.57
N ARG A 57 -6.95 6.40 3.74
CA ARG A 57 -8.38 6.34 3.40
C ARG A 57 -8.59 6.22 1.90
N ALA A 58 -7.80 6.90 1.08
CA ALA A 58 -7.83 6.72 -0.37
C ALA A 58 -7.50 5.29 -0.78
N ALA A 59 -6.49 4.66 -0.18
CA ALA A 59 -6.15 3.26 -0.42
C ALA A 59 -7.29 2.31 0.00
N GLN A 60 -7.90 2.55 1.17
CA GLN A 60 -9.05 1.78 1.66
C GLN A 60 -10.25 1.90 0.70
N LEU A 61 -10.57 3.09 0.23
CA LEU A 61 -11.69 3.33 -0.68
C LEU A 61 -11.44 2.66 -2.04
N ALA A 62 -10.24 2.82 -2.61
CA ALA A 62 -9.87 2.13 -3.84
C ALA A 62 -9.99 0.61 -3.69
N MET A 63 -9.55 0.04 -2.56
CA MET A 63 -9.68 -1.40 -2.31
C MET A 63 -11.14 -1.83 -2.16
N ARG A 64 -11.97 -1.01 -1.50
CA ARG A 64 -13.40 -1.30 -1.32
C ARG A 64 -14.18 -1.28 -2.64
N GLU A 65 -13.80 -0.38 -3.54
CA GLU A 65 -14.43 -0.23 -4.86
C GLU A 65 -13.87 -1.21 -5.90
N TYR A 66 -12.68 -1.75 -5.66
CA TYR A 66 -12.03 -2.71 -6.54
C TYR A 66 -12.74 -4.07 -6.55
N GLN A 67 -13.17 -4.50 -7.73
CA GLN A 67 -13.71 -5.83 -7.94
C GLN A 67 -12.58 -6.83 -8.19
N LEU A 68 -12.44 -7.81 -7.29
CA LEU A 68 -11.48 -8.91 -7.44
C LEU A 68 -11.71 -9.67 -8.75
N GLY A 69 -10.61 -10.05 -9.40
CA GLY A 69 -10.61 -10.72 -10.71
C GLY A 69 -10.61 -9.77 -11.90
N THR A 70 -10.70 -8.46 -11.67
CA THR A 70 -10.57 -7.44 -12.72
C THR A 70 -9.15 -6.86 -12.76
N SER A 71 -8.87 -5.97 -13.73
CA SER A 71 -7.53 -5.37 -13.90
C SER A 71 -7.11 -4.58 -12.66
N LEU A 72 -5.98 -4.94 -12.06
CA LEU A 72 -5.40 -4.25 -10.91
C LEU A 72 -4.92 -2.85 -11.31
N GLU A 73 -4.36 -2.71 -12.50
CA GLU A 73 -3.86 -1.42 -12.99
C GLU A 73 -5.04 -0.45 -13.18
N ARG A 74 -6.05 -0.85 -13.96
CA ARG A 74 -7.18 0.02 -14.33
C ARG A 74 -8.18 0.24 -13.20
N ASN A 75 -8.48 -0.79 -12.42
CA ASN A 75 -9.60 -0.74 -11.47
C ASN A 75 -9.17 -0.55 -10.02
N PHE A 76 -7.87 -0.56 -9.72
CA PHE A 76 -7.35 -0.25 -8.38
C PHE A 76 -6.29 0.85 -8.41
N ILE A 77 -5.19 0.68 -9.17
CA ILE A 77 -4.06 1.62 -9.14
C ILE A 77 -4.42 2.99 -9.71
N VAL A 78 -5.06 3.06 -10.88
CA VAL A 78 -5.48 4.33 -11.47
C VAL A 78 -6.43 5.12 -10.55
N PRO A 79 -7.56 4.54 -10.06
CA PRO A 79 -8.43 5.25 -9.12
C PRO A 79 -7.73 5.68 -7.82
N PHE A 80 -6.81 4.86 -7.32
CA PHE A 80 -6.05 5.19 -6.13
C PHE A 80 -5.11 6.38 -6.37
N GLU A 81 -4.37 6.40 -7.49
CA GLU A 81 -3.47 7.50 -7.83
C GLU A 81 -4.23 8.81 -8.06
N GLU A 82 -5.39 8.76 -8.71
CA GLU A 82 -6.25 9.94 -8.91
C GLU A 82 -6.66 10.55 -7.55
N ARG A 83 -7.13 9.71 -6.62
CA ARG A 83 -7.47 10.13 -5.25
C ARG A 83 -6.26 10.70 -4.53
N LEU A 84 -5.09 10.06 -4.65
CA LEU A 84 -3.85 10.49 -4.02
C LEU A 84 -3.39 11.86 -4.55
N THR A 85 -3.50 12.07 -5.87
CA THR A 85 -3.21 13.33 -6.55
C THR A 85 -4.13 14.44 -6.07
N MET A 86 -5.44 14.16 -5.93
CA MET A 86 -6.41 15.13 -5.40
C MET A 86 -6.11 15.56 -3.95
N ILE A 87 -5.59 14.65 -3.12
CA ILE A 87 -5.19 14.97 -1.74
C ILE A 87 -3.97 15.91 -1.74
N GLY A 88 -3.05 15.71 -2.69
CA GLY A 88 -1.78 16.45 -2.79
C GLY A 88 -0.79 16.12 -1.67
N ASN A 89 0.39 16.72 -1.70
CA ASN A 89 1.53 16.37 -0.83
C ASN A 89 1.44 16.92 0.62
N LYS A 90 0.23 17.03 1.16
CA LYS A 90 -0.07 17.63 2.47
C LYS A 90 0.42 16.79 3.65
N THR A 91 0.38 15.46 3.54
CA THR A 91 0.82 14.53 4.61
C THR A 91 2.04 13.74 4.17
N LEU A 92 2.79 13.22 5.15
CA LEU A 92 3.95 12.36 4.89
C LEU A 92 3.52 11.09 4.13
N CYS A 93 2.41 10.46 4.52
CA CYS A 93 1.91 9.28 3.83
C CYS A 93 1.54 9.57 2.37
N THR A 94 0.95 10.74 2.05
CA THR A 94 0.69 11.06 0.65
C THR A 94 1.99 11.13 -0.17
N ARG A 95 3.04 11.75 0.38
CA ARG A 95 4.35 11.82 -0.30
C ARG A 95 4.94 10.43 -0.51
N ARG A 96 4.93 9.59 0.53
CA ARG A 96 5.43 8.21 0.44
C ARG A 96 4.66 7.37 -0.56
N PHE A 97 3.35 7.46 -0.58
CA PHE A 97 2.54 6.69 -1.52
C PHE A 97 2.80 7.14 -2.97
N HIS A 98 3.09 8.42 -3.22
CA HIS A 98 3.54 8.86 -4.54
C HIS A 98 4.90 8.26 -4.92
N GLU A 99 5.83 8.15 -3.97
CA GLU A 99 7.14 7.50 -4.20
C GLU A 99 6.96 6.03 -4.63
N TYR A 100 6.03 5.30 -4.00
CA TYR A 100 5.75 3.89 -4.32
C TYR A 100 4.90 3.69 -5.58
N MET A 101 4.22 4.74 -6.08
CA MET A 101 3.22 4.61 -7.14
C MET A 101 3.79 4.02 -8.43
N LYS A 102 5.03 4.38 -8.78
CA LYS A 102 5.72 3.85 -9.96
C LYS A 102 5.87 2.32 -9.87
N ASP A 103 6.27 1.82 -8.72
CA ASP A 103 6.51 0.39 -8.52
C ASP A 103 5.19 -0.39 -8.47
N TRP A 104 4.17 0.16 -7.80
CA TRP A 104 2.84 -0.43 -7.78
C TRP A 104 2.21 -0.52 -9.18
N LYS A 105 2.36 0.52 -10.01
CA LYS A 105 1.91 0.49 -11.41
C LYS A 105 2.60 -0.60 -12.21
N ALA A 106 3.93 -0.67 -12.13
CA ALA A 106 4.71 -1.67 -12.85
C ALA A 106 4.29 -3.10 -12.45
N LEU A 107 4.11 -3.34 -11.16
CA LEU A 107 3.66 -4.64 -10.64
C LEU A 107 2.22 -4.96 -11.07
N ALA A 108 1.31 -3.99 -11.00
CA ALA A 108 -0.08 -4.18 -11.42
C ALA A 108 -0.18 -4.50 -12.92
N HIS A 109 0.58 -3.78 -13.75
CA HIS A 109 0.67 -4.03 -15.18
C HIS A 109 1.18 -5.45 -15.48
N GLN A 110 2.25 -5.87 -14.80
CA GLN A 110 2.79 -7.22 -14.94
C GLN A 110 1.75 -8.29 -14.55
N LEU A 111 1.10 -8.13 -13.40
CA LEU A 111 0.09 -9.08 -12.91
C LEU A 111 -1.14 -9.15 -13.83
N ASP A 112 -1.56 -8.02 -14.39
CA ASP A 112 -2.64 -8.00 -15.35
C ASP A 112 -2.26 -8.74 -16.64
N LYS A 113 -1.02 -8.59 -17.12
CA LYS A 113 -0.51 -9.35 -18.27
C LYS A 113 -0.49 -10.85 -18.01
N GLU A 114 0.02 -11.27 -16.85
CA GLU A 114 0.05 -12.68 -16.44
C GLU A 114 -1.36 -13.28 -16.32
N ARG A 115 -2.37 -12.47 -16.01
CA ARG A 115 -3.78 -12.88 -15.90
C ARG A 115 -4.57 -12.74 -17.20
N GLY A 116 -3.97 -12.25 -18.28
CA GLY A 116 -4.69 -11.98 -19.54
C GLY A 116 -5.70 -10.82 -19.43
N LEU A 117 -5.46 -9.87 -18.53
CA LEU A 117 -6.31 -8.70 -18.25
C LEU A 117 -5.75 -7.40 -18.85
N SER A 118 -4.56 -7.44 -19.44
CA SER A 118 -4.02 -6.31 -20.21
C SER A 118 -4.99 -5.95 -21.34
N PRO A 119 -5.14 -4.66 -21.66
CA PRO A 119 -5.90 -4.29 -22.84
C PRO A 119 -5.22 -4.93 -24.04
N ASP A 120 -5.92 -5.84 -24.74
CA ASP A 120 -5.50 -6.29 -26.06
C ASP A 120 -5.31 -5.03 -26.91
N LEU A 121 -4.09 -4.82 -27.41
CA LEU A 121 -3.78 -3.80 -28.42
C LEU A 121 -4.41 -4.12 -29.79
N THR A 122 -5.33 -5.08 -29.84
CA THR A 122 -6.05 -5.54 -31.02
C THR A 122 -7.56 -5.39 -30.82
N ARG A 123 -8.05 -4.16 -30.98
CA ARG A 123 -9.33 -3.91 -31.67
C ARG A 123 -9.37 -2.52 -32.28
#